data_AF-A0A6C0LI69-F1
#
_entry.id   AF-A0A6C0LI69-F1
#
_cell.length_a   1.000
_cell.length_b   1.000
_cell.length_c   1.000
_cell.angle_alpha   90.00
_cell.angle_beta   90.00
_cell.angle_gamma   90.00
#
_symmetry.space_group_name_H-M   'P 1'
#
loop_
_entity.id
_entity.type
_entity.pdbx_description
1 polymer ?
#
loop_
_entity_poly.entity_id
_entity_poly.type
_entity_poly.pdbx_seq_one_letter_code
_entity_poly.pdbx_strand_id
1 'polypeptide(L)'
;MSKNNSEIREPEYKLPASNQEDDKENISCIFSMIVPCCMLLLRSISLFWFVYSIIALSQTSNQDIRDTCSGSNIWISLLVAVIGNGLAILDNICGKKDENGKHQQNVIIVGINIGALIFATVEVYKTCALDNLSETIIYQLQFWLIVIVYSIYAIILFVGIVLCCCCACEESKTKITDNEYLDNIFTDVNENDSKTITDTVSVEENNV
;
A
#
# COMPACT_ATOMS: atom_id res chain seq x y z
N MET A 1 57.75 -11.59 -46.76
CA MET A 1 56.63 -10.72 -47.14
C MET A 1 55.54 -10.94 -46.12
N SER A 2 55.46 -10.06 -45.10
CA SER A 2 54.59 -10.24 -43.93
C SER A 2 53.29 -9.47 -44.15
N LYS A 3 52.14 -10.16 -44.16
CA LYS A 3 50.82 -9.51 -44.16
C LYS A 3 50.43 -9.22 -42.72
N ASN A 4 50.41 -7.94 -42.35
CA ASN A 4 49.80 -7.50 -41.10
C ASN A 4 48.29 -7.39 -41.31
N ASN A 5 47.52 -8.29 -40.69
CA ASN A 5 46.08 -8.10 -40.50
C ASN A 5 45.89 -7.15 -39.32
N SER A 6 45.48 -5.92 -39.60
CA SER A 6 44.98 -4.99 -38.59
C SER A 6 43.54 -5.40 -38.23
N GLU A 7 43.42 -6.10 -37.11
CA GLU A 7 42.14 -6.45 -36.50
C GLU A 7 41.50 -5.17 -35.93
N ILE A 8 40.45 -4.69 -36.58
CA ILE A 8 39.65 -3.55 -36.13
C ILE A 8 38.81 -4.06 -34.95
N ARG A 9 39.16 -3.64 -33.72
CA ARG A 9 38.32 -3.88 -32.55
C ARG A 9 37.21 -2.85 -32.51
N GLU A 10 35.97 -3.32 -32.52
CA GLU A 10 34.80 -2.50 -32.23
C GLU A 10 34.88 -1.94 -30.80
N PRO A 11 34.52 -0.67 -30.58
CA PRO A 11 34.44 -0.12 -29.24
C PRO A 11 33.27 -0.75 -28.49
N GLU A 12 33.58 -1.54 -27.46
CA GLU A 12 32.62 -2.01 -26.46
C GLU A 12 32.04 -0.79 -25.72
N TYR A 13 30.88 -0.31 -26.15
CA TYR A 13 30.16 0.76 -25.46
C TYR A 13 29.44 0.14 -24.26
N LYS A 14 30.04 0.26 -23.07
CA LYS A 14 29.38 -0.14 -21.82
C LYS A 14 28.26 0.85 -21.50
N LEU A 15 27.03 0.39 -21.70
CA LEU A 15 25.81 1.06 -21.23
C LEU A 15 25.92 1.29 -19.71
N PRO A 16 25.69 2.51 -19.18
CA PRO A 16 25.74 2.75 -17.74
C PRO A 16 24.53 2.09 -17.05
N ALA A 17 24.70 0.83 -16.65
CA ALA A 17 23.84 0.16 -15.69
C ALA A 17 24.32 0.51 -14.28
N SER A 18 23.79 1.57 -13.64
CA SER A 18 24.14 1.81 -12.24
C SER A 18 23.16 2.60 -11.38
N ASN A 19 22.05 3.13 -11.90
CA ASN A 19 21.21 4.03 -11.08
C ASN A 19 19.77 3.53 -10.87
N GLN A 20 19.38 2.39 -11.46
CA GLN A 20 17.99 1.92 -11.44
C GLN A 20 17.75 0.74 -10.48
N GLU A 21 18.78 -0.02 -10.10
CA GLU A 21 18.68 -1.11 -9.12
C GLU A 21 18.64 -0.60 -7.67
N ASP A 22 19.46 0.41 -7.33
CA ASP A 22 19.58 0.92 -5.96
C ASP A 22 18.29 1.60 -5.44
N ASP A 23 17.53 2.29 -6.29
CA ASP A 23 16.28 2.94 -5.88
C ASP A 23 15.15 1.92 -5.62
N LYS A 24 15.15 0.79 -6.34
CA LYS A 24 14.12 -0.24 -6.22
C LYS A 24 14.29 -1.09 -4.96
N GLU A 25 15.53 -1.38 -4.57
CA GLU A 25 15.83 -2.07 -3.31
C GLU A 25 15.50 -1.22 -2.08
N ASN A 26 15.77 0.09 -2.12
CA ASN A 26 15.48 1.02 -1.02
C ASN A 26 13.98 1.16 -0.75
N ILE A 27 13.16 1.25 -1.82
CA ILE A 27 11.70 1.29 -1.74
C ILE A 27 11.17 0.00 -1.11
N SER A 28 11.60 -1.17 -1.60
CA SER A 28 11.18 -2.48 -1.08
C SER A 28 11.49 -2.66 0.42
N CYS A 29 12.66 -2.22 0.88
CA CYS A 29 13.06 -2.32 2.28
C CYS A 29 12.20 -1.47 3.22
N ILE A 30 11.85 -0.24 2.82
CA ILE A 30 11.00 0.65 3.62
C ILE A 30 9.60 0.05 3.81
N PHE A 31 9.02 -0.57 2.77
CA PHE A 31 7.70 -1.23 2.86
C PHE A 31 7.71 -2.47 3.74
N SER A 32 8.78 -3.28 3.64
CA SER A 32 8.94 -4.47 4.49
C SER A 32 8.99 -4.11 5.98
N MET A 33 9.39 -2.89 6.34
CA MET A 33 9.45 -2.44 7.73
C MET A 33 8.17 -1.72 8.18
N ILE A 34 7.58 -0.88 7.32
CA ILE A 34 6.40 -0.08 7.68
C ILE A 34 5.15 -0.94 7.90
N VAL A 35 4.86 -1.88 7.00
CA VAL A 35 3.64 -2.70 7.08
C VAL A 35 3.54 -3.49 8.39
N PRO A 36 4.57 -4.27 8.82
CA PRO A 36 4.50 -4.98 10.10
C PRO A 36 4.47 -4.02 11.29
N CYS A 37 5.14 -2.86 11.21
CA CYS A 37 5.11 -1.87 12.28
C CYS A 37 3.69 -1.28 12.46
N CYS A 38 3.03 -0.88 11.37
CA CYS A 38 1.65 -0.39 11.41
C CYS A 38 0.67 -1.45 11.93
N MET A 39 0.85 -2.72 11.53
CA MET A 39 0.03 -3.82 12.01
C MET A 39 0.21 -4.08 13.52
N LEU A 40 1.44 -4.00 14.03
CA LEU A 40 1.73 -4.12 15.46
C LEU A 40 1.12 -2.96 16.26
N LEU A 41 1.27 -1.72 15.78
CA LEU A 41 0.68 -0.54 16.42
C LEU A 41 -0.84 -0.65 16.49
N LEU A 42 -1.49 -1.07 15.39
CA LEU A 42 -2.93 -1.32 15.35
C LEU A 42 -3.35 -2.35 16.40
N ARG A 43 -2.63 -3.48 16.50
CA ARG A 43 -2.91 -4.53 17.50
C ARG A 43 -2.81 -3.98 18.93
N SER A 44 -1.76 -3.21 19.24
CA SER A 44 -1.57 -2.61 20.55
C SER A 44 -2.68 -1.61 20.90
N ILE A 45 -3.06 -0.75 19.95
CA ILE A 45 -4.15 0.22 20.12
C ILE A 45 -5.47 -0.51 20.35
N SER A 46 -5.78 -1.54 19.56
CA SER A 46 -7.00 -2.34 19.72
C SER A 46 -7.09 -3.04 21.09
N LEU A 47 -5.97 -3.52 21.63
CA LEU A 47 -5.94 -4.14 22.96
C LEU A 47 -6.17 -3.12 24.08
N PHE A 48 -5.47 -1.99 24.02
CA PHE A 48 -5.66 -0.90 24.98
C PHE A 48 -7.11 -0.42 24.95
N TRP A 49 -7.62 -0.20 23.75
CA TRP A 49 -9.00 0.17 23.49
C TRP A 49 -10.02 -0.81 24.06
N PHE A 50 -9.80 -2.12 23.88
CA PHE A 50 -10.67 -3.16 24.39
C PHE A 50 -10.78 -3.11 25.92
N VAL A 51 -9.66 -2.95 26.62
CA VAL A 51 -9.64 -2.83 28.09
C VAL A 51 -10.39 -1.59 28.56
N TYR A 52 -10.12 -0.44 27.95
CA TYR A 52 -10.80 0.82 28.31
C TYR A 52 -12.29 0.79 28.00
N SER A 53 -12.69 0.11 26.93
CA SER A 53 -14.10 -0.07 26.58
C SER A 53 -14.84 -0.87 27.66
N ILE A 54 -14.22 -1.92 28.21
CA ILE A 54 -14.80 -2.70 29.32
C ILE A 54 -14.95 -1.83 30.57
N ILE A 55 -13.91 -1.06 30.91
CA ILE A 55 -13.94 -0.16 32.07
C ILE A 55 -15.06 0.87 31.90
N ALA A 56 -15.14 1.54 30.75
CA ALA A 56 -16.19 2.50 30.45
C ALA A 56 -17.59 1.87 30.52
N LEU A 57 -17.77 0.66 29.98
CA LEU A 57 -19.04 -0.09 30.05
C LEU A 57 -19.45 -0.39 31.50
N SER A 58 -18.49 -0.67 32.37
CA SER A 58 -18.75 -0.98 33.78
C SER A 58 -19.07 0.26 34.62
N GLN A 59 -18.59 1.43 34.21
CA GLN A 59 -18.77 2.68 34.96
C GLN A 59 -20.02 3.46 34.53
N THR A 60 -20.54 3.24 33.33
CA THR A 60 -21.70 3.97 32.80
C THR A 60 -22.85 3.04 32.49
N SER A 61 -24.00 3.31 33.11
CA SER A 61 -25.24 2.59 32.83
C SER A 61 -25.83 3.00 31.48
N ASN A 62 -26.45 2.05 30.78
CA ASN A 62 -27.25 2.34 29.60
C ASN A 62 -28.43 3.29 29.90
N GLN A 63 -28.94 3.26 31.13
CA GLN A 63 -30.07 4.12 31.53
C GLN A 63 -29.67 5.60 31.52
N ASP A 64 -28.51 5.94 32.07
CA ASP A 64 -28.00 7.33 32.12
C ASP A 64 -27.83 7.93 30.72
N ILE A 65 -27.38 7.11 29.76
CA ILE A 65 -27.23 7.50 28.36
C ILE A 65 -28.60 7.72 27.70
N ARG A 66 -29.57 6.84 27.96
CA ARG A 66 -30.92 6.96 27.38
C ARG A 66 -31.73 8.11 27.99
N ASP A 67 -31.47 8.44 29.25
CA ASP A 67 -32.10 9.58 29.91
C ASP A 67 -31.60 10.90 29.32
N THR A 68 -30.32 10.94 28.91
CA THR A 68 -29.73 12.09 28.22
C THR A 68 -30.12 12.12 26.73
N CYS A 69 -30.13 10.96 26.07
CA CYS A 69 -30.41 10.84 24.65
C CYS A 69 -31.15 9.53 24.35
N SER A 70 -32.49 9.57 24.37
CA SER A 70 -33.36 8.39 24.30
C SER A 70 -33.25 7.56 23.00
N GLY A 71 -32.77 8.18 21.92
CA GLY A 71 -32.52 7.54 20.62
C GLY A 71 -31.06 7.16 20.34
N SER A 72 -30.15 7.39 21.30
CA SER A 72 -28.75 6.98 21.18
C SER A 72 -28.58 5.53 21.61
N ASN A 73 -27.93 4.75 20.75
CA ASN A 73 -27.53 3.37 21.03
C ASN A 73 -26.00 3.27 21.13
N ILE A 74 -25.32 4.36 21.47
CA ILE A 74 -23.85 4.39 21.56
C ILE A 74 -23.32 3.33 22.53
N TRP A 75 -24.04 3.06 23.62
CA TRP A 75 -23.71 1.98 24.55
C TRP A 75 -23.75 0.59 23.88
N ILE A 76 -24.77 0.32 23.08
CA ILE A 76 -24.91 -0.93 22.33
C ILE A 76 -23.78 -1.05 21.31
N SER A 77 -23.45 0.03 20.60
CA SER A 77 -22.33 0.00 19.65
C SER A 77 -21.00 -0.34 20.33
N LEU A 78 -20.77 0.16 21.55
CA LEU A 78 -19.57 -0.15 22.33
C LEU A 78 -19.57 -1.63 22.75
N LEU A 79 -20.71 -2.15 23.17
CA LEU A 79 -20.87 -3.56 23.54
C LEU A 79 -20.61 -4.49 22.35
N VAL A 80 -21.15 -4.17 21.17
CA VAL A 80 -20.90 -4.94 19.94
C VAL A 80 -19.43 -4.89 19.55
N ALA A 81 -18.78 -3.72 19.67
CA ALA A 81 -17.35 -3.59 19.41
C ALA A 81 -16.50 -4.41 20.38
N VAL A 82 -16.84 -4.46 21.67
CA VAL A 82 -16.16 -5.32 22.66
C VAL A 82 -16.33 -6.79 22.29
N ILE A 83 -17.55 -7.25 21.99
CA ILE A 83 -17.79 -8.65 21.59
C ILE A 83 -17.02 -8.99 20.31
N GLY A 84 -17.07 -8.13 19.28
CA GLY A 84 -16.38 -8.33 18.00
C GLY A 84 -14.86 -8.45 18.15
N ASN A 85 -14.26 -7.58 18.98
CA ASN A 85 -12.83 -7.65 19.30
C ASN A 85 -12.49 -8.89 20.13
N GLY A 86 -13.33 -9.25 21.11
CA GLY A 86 -13.15 -10.46 21.92
C GLY A 86 -13.18 -11.72 21.05
N LEU A 87 -14.11 -11.80 20.10
CA LEU A 87 -14.17 -12.90 19.13
C LEU A 87 -12.95 -12.92 18.21
N ALA A 88 -12.44 -11.77 17.77
CA ALA A 88 -11.23 -11.70 16.97
C ALA A 88 -9.98 -12.16 17.73
N ILE A 89 -9.86 -11.83 19.02
CA ILE A 89 -8.78 -12.31 19.89
C ILE A 89 -8.90 -13.82 20.08
N LEU A 90 -10.10 -14.32 20.36
CA LEU A 90 -10.36 -15.75 20.55
C LEU A 90 -10.04 -16.55 19.28
N ASP A 91 -10.48 -16.06 18.12
CA ASP A 91 -10.15 -16.66 16.82
C ASP A 91 -8.64 -16.69 16.62
N ASN A 92 -7.92 -15.63 16.92
CA ASN A 92 -6.47 -15.59 16.77
C ASN A 92 -5.71 -16.56 17.71
N ILE A 93 -6.30 -16.98 18.83
CA ILE A 93 -5.69 -17.92 19.79
C ILE A 93 -6.11 -19.37 19.49
N CYS A 94 -7.39 -19.59 19.22
CA CYS A 94 -8.01 -20.92 19.13
C CYS A 94 -8.45 -21.32 17.72
N GLY A 95 -8.36 -20.42 16.74
CA GLY A 95 -8.88 -20.64 15.40
C GLY A 95 -7.99 -21.55 14.55
N LYS A 96 -8.50 -21.87 13.37
CA LYS A 96 -7.92 -22.87 12.49
C LYS A 96 -6.64 -22.33 11.84
N LYS A 97 -5.58 -23.13 11.93
CA LYS A 97 -4.35 -22.92 11.18
C LYS A 97 -4.42 -23.72 9.88
N ASP A 98 -3.88 -23.16 8.81
CA ASP A 98 -3.71 -23.85 7.54
C ASP A 98 -2.59 -24.90 7.60
N GLU A 99 -2.38 -25.64 6.51
CA GLU A 99 -1.35 -26.67 6.38
C GLU A 99 0.09 -26.11 6.57
N ASN A 100 0.26 -24.80 6.37
CA ASN A 100 1.52 -24.09 6.56
C ASN A 100 1.64 -23.48 7.98
N GLY A 101 0.70 -23.77 8.88
CA GLY A 101 0.66 -23.25 10.24
C GLY A 101 0.25 -21.77 10.34
N LYS A 102 -0.19 -21.14 9.24
CA LYS A 102 -0.68 -19.76 9.22
C LYS A 102 -2.13 -19.71 9.66
N HIS A 103 -2.46 -18.67 10.41
CA HIS A 103 -3.81 -18.44 10.90
C HIS A 103 -4.73 -17.98 9.77
N GLN A 104 -5.84 -18.68 9.55
CA GLN A 104 -6.89 -18.18 8.65
C GLN A 104 -7.88 -17.34 9.45
N GLN A 105 -7.89 -16.03 9.19
CA GLN A 105 -8.89 -15.14 9.79
C GLN A 105 -10.28 -15.50 9.29
N ASN A 106 -11.21 -15.65 10.23
CA ASN A 106 -12.61 -15.89 9.89
C ASN A 106 -13.25 -14.64 9.26
N VAL A 107 -13.63 -14.73 7.99
CA VAL A 107 -14.26 -13.64 7.22
C VAL A 107 -15.51 -13.09 7.91
N ILE A 108 -16.26 -13.94 8.62
CA ILE A 108 -17.47 -13.52 9.37
C ILE A 108 -17.09 -12.53 10.48
N ILE A 109 -15.99 -12.78 11.19
CA ILE A 109 -15.52 -11.92 12.29
C ILE A 109 -15.08 -10.56 11.74
N VAL A 110 -14.41 -10.55 10.59
CA VAL A 110 -14.04 -9.30 9.90
C VAL A 110 -15.30 -8.51 9.53
N GLY A 111 -16.31 -9.16 8.96
CA GLY A 111 -17.59 -8.53 8.61
C GLY A 111 -18.31 -7.93 9.81
N ILE A 112 -18.36 -8.64 10.94
CA ILE A 112 -18.95 -8.13 12.19
C ILE A 112 -18.24 -6.87 12.68
N ASN A 113 -16.90 -6.86 12.66
CA ASN A 113 -16.12 -5.70 13.11
C ASN A 113 -16.31 -4.48 12.20
N ILE A 114 -16.38 -4.68 10.88
CA ILE A 114 -16.69 -3.59 9.94
C ILE A 114 -18.10 -3.04 10.18
N GLY A 115 -19.09 -3.91 10.33
CA GLY A 115 -20.48 -3.50 10.63
C GLY A 115 -20.57 -2.73 11.95
N ALA A 116 -19.85 -3.19 12.98
CA ALA A 116 -19.76 -2.51 14.27
C ALA A 116 -19.14 -1.11 14.16
N LEU A 117 -18.08 -0.96 13.35
CA LEU A 117 -17.42 0.33 13.11
C LEU A 117 -18.36 1.32 12.39
N ILE A 118 -19.08 0.86 11.38
CA ILE A 118 -20.07 1.69 10.66
C ILE A 118 -21.19 2.10 11.61
N PHE A 119 -21.71 1.16 12.40
CA PHE A 119 -22.76 1.44 13.38
C PHE A 119 -22.30 2.45 14.44
N ALA A 120 -21.10 2.28 15.01
CA ALA A 120 -20.49 3.22 15.94
C ALA A 120 -20.34 4.62 15.32
N THR A 121 -19.91 4.69 14.05
CA THR A 121 -19.78 5.96 13.32
C THR A 121 -21.13 6.67 13.22
N VAL A 122 -22.18 5.96 12.81
CA VAL A 122 -23.53 6.54 12.72
C VAL A 122 -24.02 7.03 14.08
N GLU A 123 -23.80 6.27 15.16
CA GLU A 123 -24.23 6.64 16.51
C GLU A 123 -23.47 7.86 17.07
N VAL A 124 -22.15 7.94 16.86
CA VAL A 124 -21.32 9.07 17.31
C VAL A 124 -21.70 10.36 16.60
N TYR A 125 -22.01 10.31 15.30
CA TYR A 125 -22.39 11.49 14.52
C TYR A 125 -23.88 11.84 14.59
N LYS A 126 -24.70 11.15 15.40
CA LYS A 126 -26.07 11.60 15.68
C LYS A 126 -26.03 12.95 16.39
N THR A 127 -26.85 13.89 15.95
CA THR A 127 -26.95 15.25 16.51
C THR A 127 -27.12 15.24 18.04
N CYS A 128 -28.02 14.39 18.55
CA CYS A 128 -28.25 14.26 19.98
C CYS A 128 -27.03 13.73 20.77
N ALA A 129 -26.23 12.84 20.17
CA ALA A 129 -25.01 12.34 20.80
C ALA A 129 -23.89 13.38 20.78
N LEU A 130 -23.74 14.10 19.67
CA LEU A 130 -22.76 15.19 19.56
C LEU A 130 -23.04 16.31 20.57
N ASP A 131 -24.30 16.70 20.72
CA ASP A 131 -24.68 17.85 21.54
C ASP A 131 -24.73 17.53 23.04
N ASN A 132 -25.16 16.32 23.42
CA ASN A 132 -25.44 15.99 24.83
C ASN A 132 -24.49 14.94 25.43
N LEU A 133 -23.81 14.14 24.60
CA LEU A 133 -22.94 13.07 25.08
C LEU A 133 -21.46 13.39 24.88
N SER A 134 -21.08 14.51 24.28
CA SER A 134 -19.68 14.86 23.95
C SER A 134 -18.73 14.94 25.16
N GLU A 135 -19.25 15.28 26.34
CA GLU A 135 -18.47 15.31 27.58
C GLU A 135 -18.36 13.94 28.26
N THR A 136 -19.12 12.94 27.81
CA THR A 136 -19.08 11.60 28.40
C THR A 136 -17.87 10.81 27.92
N ILE A 137 -17.28 10.04 28.84
CA ILE A 137 -16.11 9.20 28.53
C ILE A 137 -16.41 8.23 27.39
N ILE A 138 -17.60 7.61 27.37
CA ILE A 138 -18.00 6.64 26.32
C ILE A 138 -17.98 7.29 24.92
N TYR A 139 -18.53 8.50 24.80
CA TYR A 139 -18.52 9.21 23.54
C TYR A 139 -17.10 9.57 23.10
N GLN A 140 -16.32 10.18 24.01
CA GLN A 140 -14.94 10.59 23.71
C GLN A 140 -14.09 9.40 23.30
N LEU A 141 -14.23 8.28 24.01
CA LEU A 141 -13.64 7.01 23.62
C LEU A 141 -14.01 6.79 22.15
N GLN A 142 -15.29 6.56 21.84
CA GLN A 142 -15.68 6.05 20.52
C GLN A 142 -15.28 6.98 19.40
N PHE A 143 -15.41 8.29 19.64
CA PHE A 143 -14.97 9.32 18.72
C PHE A 143 -13.47 9.18 18.40
N TRP A 144 -12.61 9.06 19.42
CA TRP A 144 -11.17 8.89 19.21
C TRP A 144 -10.81 7.58 18.49
N LEU A 145 -11.50 6.47 18.80
CA LEU A 145 -11.30 5.23 18.06
C LEU A 145 -11.59 5.41 16.58
N ILE A 146 -12.75 5.99 16.26
CA ILE A 146 -13.18 6.25 14.89
C ILE A 146 -12.14 7.10 14.17
N VAL A 147 -11.71 8.22 14.79
CA VAL A 147 -10.69 9.11 14.22
C VAL A 147 -9.38 8.37 13.94
N ILE A 148 -8.88 7.58 14.90
CA ILE A 148 -7.63 6.83 14.74
C ILE A 148 -7.75 5.79 13.63
N VAL A 149 -8.84 5.00 13.63
CA VAL A 149 -9.06 3.92 12.66
C VAL A 149 -9.19 4.48 11.24
N TYR A 150 -9.99 5.54 11.04
CA TYR A 150 -10.13 6.18 9.73
C TYR A 150 -8.82 6.86 9.29
N SER A 151 -8.05 7.45 10.21
CA SER A 151 -6.74 8.02 9.89
C SER A 151 -5.78 6.95 9.37
N ILE A 152 -5.75 5.78 10.01
CA ILE A 152 -4.90 4.67 9.56
C ILE A 152 -5.36 4.14 8.21
N TYR A 153 -6.68 3.99 7.98
CA TYR A 153 -7.19 3.62 6.65
C TYR A 153 -6.81 4.65 5.58
N ALA A 154 -6.90 5.95 5.88
CA ALA A 154 -6.48 7.00 4.96
C ALA A 154 -4.99 6.92 4.63
N ILE A 155 -4.12 6.65 5.61
CA ILE A 155 -2.69 6.44 5.40
C ILE A 155 -2.44 5.23 4.50
N ILE A 156 -3.09 4.10 4.77
CA ILE A 156 -2.93 2.87 3.96
C ILE A 156 -3.36 3.14 2.51
N LEU A 157 -4.50 3.81 2.30
CA LEU A 157 -4.98 4.18 0.97
C LEU A 157 -4.01 5.14 0.27
N PHE A 158 -3.53 6.16 0.97
CA PHE A 158 -2.58 7.12 0.43
C PHE A 158 -1.28 6.42 -0.02
N VAL A 159 -0.71 5.58 0.83
CA VAL A 159 0.48 4.79 0.51
C VAL A 159 0.22 3.87 -0.69
N GLY A 160 -0.93 3.19 -0.73
CA GLY A 160 -1.33 2.33 -1.85
C GLY A 160 -1.47 3.09 -3.17
N ILE A 161 -2.02 4.30 -3.15
CA ILE A 161 -2.15 5.16 -4.34
C ILE A 161 -0.77 5.60 -4.83
N VAL A 162 0.08 6.11 -3.92
CA VAL A 162 1.44 6.54 -4.26
C VAL A 162 2.22 5.38 -4.88
N LEU A 163 2.12 4.18 -4.33
CA LEU A 163 2.72 2.97 -4.89
C LEU A 163 2.19 2.63 -6.28
N CYS A 164 0.88 2.67 -6.48
CA CYS A 164 0.26 2.41 -7.77
C CYS A 164 0.76 3.41 -8.84
N CYS A 165 0.86 4.69 -8.47
CA CYS A 165 1.42 5.73 -9.33
C CYS A 165 2.90 5.49 -9.64
N CYS A 166 3.73 5.15 -8.64
CA CYS A 166 5.15 4.87 -8.85
C CYS A 166 5.38 3.69 -9.79
N CYS A 167 4.66 2.58 -9.60
CA CYS A 167 4.76 1.40 -10.47
C CYS A 167 4.31 1.70 -11.91
N ALA A 168 3.22 2.46 -12.09
CA ALA A 168 2.75 2.84 -13.42
C ALA A 168 3.72 3.79 -14.15
N CYS A 169 4.38 4.70 -13.42
CA CYS A 169 5.42 5.56 -13.98
C CYS A 169 6.68 4.79 -14.40
N GLU A 170 7.06 3.75 -13.65
CA GLU A 170 8.23 2.92 -13.98
C GLU A 170 8.02 2.16 -15.30
N GLU A 171 6.82 1.58 -15.50
CA GLU A 171 6.48 0.86 -16.75
C GLU A 171 6.47 1.78 -17.99
N SER A 172 6.15 3.07 -17.81
CA SER A 172 6.17 4.05 -18.90
C SER A 172 7.58 4.43 -19.35
N LYS A 173 8.56 4.45 -18.44
CA LYS A 173 9.95 4.77 -18.77
C LYS A 173 10.61 3.63 -19.55
N THR A 174 10.37 2.38 -19.16
CA THR A 174 10.94 1.21 -19.85
C THR A 174 10.50 1.16 -21.32
N LYS A 175 9.22 1.44 -21.61
CA LYS A 175 8.68 1.44 -22.98
C LYS A 175 9.23 2.58 -23.86
N ILE A 176 9.61 3.72 -23.27
CA ILE A 176 10.19 4.84 -24.03
C ILE A 176 11.65 4.53 -24.38
N THR A 177 12.43 4.00 -23.45
CA THR A 177 13.84 3.65 -23.69
C THR A 177 13.99 2.55 -24.75
N ASP A 178 13.10 1.56 -24.76
CA ASP A 178 13.13 0.48 -25.76
C ASP A 178 12.84 0.99 -27.18
N ASN A 179 11.93 1.96 -27.32
CA ASN A 179 11.61 2.56 -28.61
C ASN A 179 12.72 3.49 -29.12
N GLU A 180 13.34 4.28 -28.23
CA GLU A 180 14.46 5.15 -28.59
C GLU A 180 15.71 4.35 -28.98
N TYR A 181 15.95 3.20 -28.35
CA TYR A 181 17.03 2.28 -28.73
C TYR A 181 16.80 1.65 -30.10
N LEU A 182 15.56 1.26 -30.42
CA LEU A 182 15.21 0.72 -31.74
C LEU A 182 15.34 1.76 -32.86
N ASP A 183 14.91 3.00 -32.62
CA ASP A 183 15.06 4.08 -33.61
C ASP A 183 16.54 4.42 -33.87
N ASN A 184 17.38 4.42 -32.83
CA ASN A 184 18.82 4.65 -33.01
C ASN A 184 19.50 3.52 -33.82
N ILE A 185 19.14 2.25 -33.59
CA ILE A 185 19.64 1.12 -34.40
C ILE A 185 19.21 1.25 -35.86
N PHE A 186 17.97 1.63 -36.14
CA PHE A 186 17.49 1.79 -37.52
C PHE A 186 18.17 2.97 -38.25
N THR A 187 18.59 4.00 -37.51
CA THR A 187 19.26 5.16 -38.09
C THR A 187 20.70 4.82 -38.51
N ASP A 188 21.44 4.06 -37.68
CA ASP A 188 22.82 3.64 -37.98
C ASP A 188 22.90 2.63 -39.15
N VAL A 189 21.89 1.76 -39.31
CA VAL A 189 21.84 0.81 -40.43
C VAL A 189 21.67 1.54 -41.77
N ASN A 190 20.81 2.57 -41.83
CA ASN A 190 20.60 3.35 -43.06
C ASN A 190 21.82 4.20 -43.46
N GLU A 191 22.62 4.66 -42.49
CA GLU A 191 23.82 5.45 -42.79
C GLU A 191 24.96 4.59 -43.35
N ASN A 192 25.08 3.33 -42.88
CA ASN A 192 26.09 2.39 -43.39
C ASN A 192 25.75 1.83 -44.79
N ASP A 193 24.48 1.63 -45.11
CA ASP A 193 24.07 1.24 -46.47
C ASP A 193 24.30 2.37 -47.48
N SER A 194 24.14 3.63 -47.08
CA SER A 194 24.44 4.79 -47.95
C SER A 194 25.94 4.95 -48.23
N LYS A 195 26.82 4.56 -47.31
CA LYS A 195 28.28 4.66 -47.49
C LYS A 195 28.83 3.59 -48.44
N THR A 196 28.29 2.38 -48.36
CA THR A 196 28.76 1.23 -49.17
C THR A 196 28.47 1.40 -50.66
N ILE A 197 27.41 2.12 -51.02
CA ILE A 197 27.04 2.42 -52.42
C ILE A 197 27.97 3.49 -53.04
N THR A 198 28.57 4.36 -52.23
CA THR A 198 29.42 5.45 -52.76
C THR A 198 30.82 4.96 -53.13
N ASP A 199 31.34 3.94 -52.44
CA ASP A 199 32.68 3.39 -52.69
C ASP A 199 32.73 2.38 -53.85
N THR A 200 31.57 1.86 -54.31
CA THR A 200 31.52 0.95 -55.46
C THR A 200 31.50 1.66 -56.82
N VAL A 201 31.21 2.97 -56.87
CA VAL A 201 31.12 3.72 -58.13
C VAL A 201 32.47 4.33 -58.56
N SER A 202 33.47 4.40 -57.66
CA SER A 202 34.77 5.01 -57.95
C SER A 202 35.87 4.06 -58.45
N VAL A 203 35.57 2.78 -58.70
CA VAL A 203 36.58 1.78 -59.12
C VAL A 203 36.58 1.52 -60.65
N GLU A 204 35.65 2.08 -61.40
CA GLU A 204 35.47 1.77 -62.84
C GLU A 204 35.83 2.93 -63.80
N GLU A 205 36.81 3.78 -63.47
CA GLU A 205 37.21 4.88 -64.38
C GLU A 205 38.73 5.03 -64.65
N ASN A 206 39.58 4.09 -64.23
CA ASN A 206 41.04 4.20 -64.42
C ASN A 206 41.70 3.04 -65.17
N ASN A 207 41.02 2.45 -66.17
CA ASN A 207 41.64 1.49 -67.09
C ASN A 207 41.18 1.73 -68.55
N VAL A 208 41.61 2.85 -69.14
CA VAL A 208 41.73 3.02 -70.62
C VAL A 208 43.01 3.79 -70.92
#